data_AF-A0ABD3A6D8-F1
#
_entry.id   AF-A0ABD3A6D8-F1
#
_cell.length_a   1.000
_cell.length_b   1.000
_cell.length_c   1.000
_cell.angle_alpha   90.00
_cell.angle_beta   90.00
_cell.angle_gamma   90.00
#
_symmetry.space_group_name_H-M   'P 1'
#
loop_
_entity.id
_entity.type
_entity.pdbx_description
1 polymer ?
#
loop_
_entity_poly.entity_id
_entity_poly.type
_entity_poly.pdbx_seq_one_letter_code
_entity_poly.pdbx_strand_id
1 'polypeptide(L)'
;MCEDDVQGKKLLNEAISTLFSLPVSGNSDKNSTDHQCENIVTKVKPTLLWSAVYVQELTVGVFDGVSSTSMPDGNLQYNNLLGATTKLFQKMYSDEEFFPET
;
A
#
# COMPACT_ATOMS: atom_id res chain seq x y z
N MET A 1 6.94 -1.44 -10.37
CA MET A 1 6.85 0.03 -10.39
C MET A 1 5.79 0.45 -11.37
N CYS A 2 5.09 1.55 -11.10
CA CYS A 2 4.22 2.16 -12.08
C CYS A 2 5.00 3.25 -12.80
N GLU A 3 5.25 3.07 -14.10
CA GLU A 3 5.99 4.06 -14.92
C GLU A 3 5.08 5.24 -15.31
N ASP A 4 3.77 5.01 -15.36
CA ASP A 4 2.73 6.01 -15.63
C ASP A 4 1.81 6.10 -14.40
N ASP A 5 1.88 7.22 -13.68
CA ASP A 5 1.10 7.43 -12.46
C ASP A 5 -0.40 7.55 -12.73
N VAL A 6 -0.79 8.03 -13.91
CA VAL A 6 -2.19 8.13 -14.36
C VAL A 6 -2.76 6.72 -14.55
N GLN A 7 -2.02 5.86 -15.26
CA GLN A 7 -2.42 4.48 -15.47
C GLN A 7 -2.48 3.70 -14.14
N GLY A 8 -1.50 3.91 -13.26
CA GLY A 8 -1.48 3.29 -11.93
C GLY A 8 -2.70 3.63 -11.07
N LYS A 9 -3.04 4.93 -11.00
CA LYS A 9 -4.24 5.39 -10.29
C LYS A 9 -5.51 4.77 -10.86
N LYS A 10 -5.62 4.67 -12.19
CA LYS A 10 -6.78 4.05 -12.86
C LYS A 10 -6.94 2.59 -12.46
N LEU A 11 -5.87 1.79 -12.57
CA LEU A 11 -5.90 0.36 -12.21
C LEU A 11 -6.25 0.14 -10.73
N LEU A 12 -5.71 0.98 -9.84
CA LEU A 12 -6.02 0.90 -8.42
C LEU A 12 -7.50 1.22 -8.14
N ASN A 13 -8.05 2.25 -8.78
CA ASN A 13 -9.47 2.60 -8.64
C ASN A 13 -10.39 1.49 -9.18
N GLU A 14 -10.04 0.86 -10.30
CA GLU A 14 -10.78 -0.29 -10.84
C GLU A 14 -10.77 -1.46 -9.84
N ALA A 15 -9.62 -1.78 -9.25
CA ALA A 15 -9.51 -2.81 -8.21
C ALA A 15 -10.37 -2.46 -6.98
N ILE A 16 -10.33 -1.21 -6.50
CA ILE A 16 -11.15 -0.74 -5.37
C ILE A 16 -12.65 -0.91 -5.71
N SER A 17 -13.10 -0.47 -6.88
CA SER A 17 -14.53 -0.61 -7.29
C SER A 17 -14.96 -2.07 -7.46
N THR A 18 -14.02 -2.94 -7.79
CA THR A 18 -14.25 -4.38 -7.88
C THR A 18 -14.40 -5.02 -6.51
N LEU A 19 -13.65 -4.57 -5.51
CA LEU A 19 -13.64 -5.14 -4.16
C LEU A 19 -14.71 -4.53 -3.23
N PHE A 20 -15.03 -3.24 -3.39
CA PHE A 20 -15.88 -2.49 -2.48
C PHE A 20 -17.15 -1.96 -3.16
N SER A 21 -18.18 -1.71 -2.35
CA SER A 21 -19.36 -0.94 -2.77
C SER A 21 -19.20 0.52 -2.32
N LEU A 22 -19.70 1.46 -3.13
CA LEU A 22 -19.77 2.87 -2.69
C LEU A 22 -21.02 3.05 -1.82
N PRO A 23 -20.96 3.89 -0.76
CA PRO A 23 -22.14 4.21 0.02
C PRO A 23 -23.18 4.86 -0.90
N VAL A 24 -24.35 4.24 -0.99
CA VAL A 24 -25.49 4.86 -1.69
C VAL A 24 -25.91 6.05 -0.84
N SER A 25 -25.79 7.27 -1.38
CA SER A 25 -26.35 8.47 -0.76
C SER A 25 -27.85 8.26 -0.62
N GLY A 26 -28.29 7.95 0.60
CA GLY A 26 -29.66 7.59 0.91
C GLY A 26 -30.56 8.81 0.92
N ASN A 27 -31.04 9.21 -0.25
CA ASN A 27 -32.36 9.84 -0.43
C ASN A 27 -33.11 9.04 -1.49
N SER A 28 -33.55 7.84 -1.14
CA SER A 28 -34.57 7.14 -1.91
C SER A 28 -35.64 6.66 -0.95
N ASP A 29 -36.59 7.54 -0.68
CA ASP A 29 -37.93 7.19 -0.21
C ASP A 29 -38.57 6.24 -1.22
N LYS A 30 -38.26 4.94 -1.13
CA LYS A 30 -39.01 3.88 -1.79
C LYS A 30 -39.22 2.75 -0.81
N ASN A 31 -40.28 2.91 -0.02
CA ASN A 31 -41.06 1.80 0.47
C ASN A 31 -41.42 0.88 -0.72
N SER A 32 -40.83 -0.31 -0.80
CA SER A 32 -41.53 -1.46 -1.39
C SER A 32 -40.95 -2.77 -0.83
N THR A 33 -41.67 -3.26 0.16
CA THR A 33 -42.06 -4.64 0.45
C THR A 33 -41.36 -5.80 -0.28
N ASP A 34 -41.06 -6.82 0.52
CA ASP A 34 -41.07 -8.26 0.20
C ASP A 34 -40.09 -8.80 -0.86
N HIS A 35 -39.11 -9.60 -0.43
CA HIS A 35 -39.27 -11.04 -0.32
C HIS A 35 -37.98 -11.68 0.20
N GLN A 36 -38.10 -12.47 1.27
CA GLN A 36 -37.09 -13.44 1.68
C GLN A 36 -36.84 -14.42 0.53
N CYS A 37 -35.62 -14.42 -0.01
CA CYS A 37 -35.07 -15.58 -0.71
C CYS A 37 -33.86 -16.08 0.08
N GLU A 38 -34.02 -17.30 0.57
CA GLU A 38 -33.02 -18.11 1.25
C GLU A 38 -31.79 -18.34 0.35
N ASN A 39 -30.61 -18.32 0.99
CA ASN A 39 -29.36 -18.93 0.52
C ASN A 39 -28.79 -18.45 -0.82
N ILE A 40 -28.68 -17.14 -1.02
CA ILE A 40 -27.53 -16.60 -1.74
C ILE A 40 -26.67 -15.94 -0.67
N VAL A 41 -25.51 -16.50 -0.36
CA VAL A 41 -24.41 -15.68 0.18
C VAL A 41 -24.04 -14.75 -0.97
N THR A 42 -24.86 -13.75 -1.22
CA THR A 42 -24.50 -12.62 -2.05
C THR A 42 -23.26 -12.11 -1.35
N LYS A 43 -22.10 -12.25 -1.98
CA LYS A 43 -20.85 -11.65 -1.50
C LYS A 43 -21.12 -10.14 -1.43
N VAL A 44 -21.64 -9.68 -0.30
CA VAL A 44 -21.92 -8.27 -0.07
C VAL A 44 -20.55 -7.62 -0.05
N LYS A 45 -20.25 -6.82 -1.07
CA LYS A 45 -19.01 -6.04 -1.09
C LYS A 45 -19.01 -5.11 0.10
N PRO A 46 -17.95 -5.07 0.92
CA PRO A 46 -17.86 -4.11 2.02
C PRO A 46 -17.99 -2.68 1.50
N THR A 47 -18.65 -1.81 2.27
CA THR A 47 -18.86 -0.40 1.90
C THR A 47 -17.56 0.39 2.10
N LEU A 48 -17.11 1.08 1.06
CA LEU A 48 -15.95 1.98 1.12
C LEU A 48 -16.35 3.31 1.76
N LEU A 49 -15.93 3.54 3.01
CA LEU A 49 -16.19 4.81 3.69
C LEU A 49 -15.26 5.93 3.22
N TRP A 50 -13.99 5.60 2.96
CA TRP A 50 -12.98 6.55 2.53
C TRP A 50 -11.83 5.84 1.82
N SER A 51 -11.18 6.54 0.89
CA SER A 51 -9.97 6.09 0.20
C SER A 51 -9.05 7.26 -0.09
N ALA A 52 -7.74 7.03 0.01
CA ALA A 52 -6.71 7.91 -0.51
C ALA A 52 -5.72 7.13 -1.34
N VAL A 53 -5.23 7.78 -2.39
CA VAL A 53 -4.21 7.27 -3.30
C VAL A 53 -3.13 8.32 -3.39
N TYR A 54 -1.88 7.92 -3.18
CA TYR A 54 -0.71 8.78 -3.33
C TYR A 54 0.31 8.11 -4.24
N VAL A 55 1.14 8.93 -4.87
CA VAL A 55 2.27 8.49 -5.70
C VAL A 55 3.53 8.77 -4.91
N GLN A 56 4.38 7.75 -4.80
CA GLN A 56 5.67 7.88 -4.16
C GLN A 56 6.77 7.74 -5.21
N GLU A 57 7.62 8.75 -5.28
CA GLU A 57 8.84 8.67 -6.07
C GLU A 57 9.84 7.75 -5.36
N LEU A 58 10.39 6.80 -6.12
CA LEU A 58 11.42 5.91 -5.59
C LEU A 58 12.78 6.57 -5.71
N THR A 59 13.35 6.91 -4.56
CA THR A 59 14.73 7.42 -4.46
C THR A 59 15.64 6.33 -3.91
N VAL A 60 16.83 6.25 -4.50
CA VAL A 60 17.89 5.35 -4.04
C VAL A 60 18.82 6.14 -3.11
N GLY A 61 19.08 5.58 -1.94
CA GLY A 61 20.02 6.14 -0.97
C GLY A 61 21.45 6.18 -1.50
N VAL A 62 22.21 7.17 -1.04
CA VAL A 62 23.63 7.32 -1.35
C VAL A 62 24.38 7.29 -0.03
N PHE A 63 25.38 6.40 0.08
CA PHE A 63 26.21 6.30 1.27
C PHE A 63 27.57 6.89 0.98
N ASP A 64 27.72 8.20 1.17
CA ASP A 64 28.98 8.94 1.03
C ASP A 64 29.26 9.78 2.30
N GLY A 65 30.13 10.79 2.22
CA GLY A 65 30.44 11.71 3.34
C GLY A 65 29.20 12.34 3.98
N VAL A 66 28.13 12.55 3.20
CA VAL A 66 26.76 12.69 3.70
C VAL A 66 25.96 11.51 3.18
N SER A 67 25.34 10.76 4.07
CA SER A 67 24.57 9.57 3.72
C SER A 67 23.07 9.86 3.70
N SER A 68 22.37 9.34 2.69
CA SER A 68 20.91 9.35 2.55
C SER A 68 20.38 7.93 2.43
N THR A 69 19.20 7.68 2.98
CA THR A 69 18.54 6.37 2.89
C THR A 69 17.52 6.37 1.75
N SER A 70 17.33 5.19 1.14
CA SER A 70 16.32 5.00 0.09
C SER A 70 14.91 5.16 0.67
N MET A 71 13.98 5.61 -0.18
CA MET A 71 12.54 5.50 0.11
C MET A 71 12.09 4.03 0.12
N PRO A 72 10.96 3.70 0.78
CA PRO A 72 10.28 2.42 0.62
C PRO A 72 10.10 2.03 -0.84
N ASP A 73 10.54 0.83 -1.22
CA ASP A 73 10.70 0.38 -2.61
C ASP A 73 9.48 -0.35 -3.19
N GLY A 74 8.41 -0.47 -2.41
CA GLY A 74 7.18 -1.17 -2.77
C GLY A 74 7.25 -2.70 -2.67
N ASN A 75 8.38 -3.27 -2.21
CA ASN A 75 8.44 -4.71 -1.92
C ASN A 75 7.73 -5.01 -0.60
N LEU A 76 7.02 -6.14 -0.56
CA LEU A 76 6.41 -6.63 0.68
C LEU A 76 7.47 -7.06 1.70
N GLN A 77 8.64 -7.49 1.22
CA GLN A 77 9.74 -7.97 2.05
C GLN A 77 10.74 -6.85 2.33
N TYR A 78 11.31 -6.84 3.53
CA TYR A 78 12.24 -5.80 3.97
C TYR A 78 13.70 -6.04 3.56
N ASN A 79 13.98 -7.00 2.69
CA ASN A 79 15.35 -7.41 2.36
C ASN A 79 16.21 -6.26 1.83
N ASN A 80 15.63 -5.38 0.99
CA ASN A 80 16.36 -4.23 0.44
C ASN A 80 16.64 -3.17 1.50
N LEU A 81 15.68 -2.89 2.38
CA LEU A 81 15.86 -2.00 3.52
C LEU A 81 16.93 -2.53 4.46
N LEU A 82 16.88 -3.81 4.81
CA LEU A 82 17.83 -4.46 5.71
C LEU A 82 19.24 -4.42 5.10
N GLY A 83 19.38 -4.82 3.83
CA GLY A 83 20.67 -4.78 3.13
C GLY A 83 21.25 -3.36 3.01
N ALA A 84 20.41 -2.36 2.75
CA ALA A 84 20.83 -0.95 2.74
C ALA A 84 21.28 -0.47 4.13
N THR A 85 20.55 -0.86 5.17
CA THR A 85 20.85 -0.51 6.57
C THR A 85 22.18 -1.12 7.01
N THR A 86 22.40 -2.41 6.73
CA THR A 86 23.65 -3.10 7.04
C THR A 86 24.84 -2.46 6.32
N LYS A 87 24.68 -2.09 5.04
CA LYS A 87 25.73 -1.40 4.27
C LYS A 87 26.07 -0.03 4.87
N LEU A 88 25.05 0.75 5.26
CA LEU A 88 25.26 2.04 5.91
C LEU A 88 25.99 1.88 7.24
N PHE A 89 25.56 0.92 8.06
CA PHE A 89 26.20 0.64 9.35
C PHE A 89 27.67 0.28 9.18
N GLN A 90 27.99 -0.67 8.29
CA GLN A 90 29.38 -1.09 8.03
C GLN A 90 30.27 0.06 7.51
N LYS A 91 29.69 1.01 6.76
CA LYS A 91 30.41 2.20 6.33
C LYS A 91 30.72 3.14 7.50
N MET A 92 29.83 3.25 8.49
CA MET A 92 30.00 4.11 9.66
C MET A 92 30.86 3.47 10.75
N TYR A 93 30.76 2.15 10.91
CA TYR A 93 31.37 1.37 11.99
C TYR A 93 31.99 0.10 11.40
N SER A 94 33.10 0.25 10.68
CA SER A 94 33.67 -0.84 9.87
C SER A 94 34.18 -2.04 10.66
N ASP A 95 34.45 -1.86 11.96
CA ASP A 95 34.98 -2.91 12.84
C ASP A 95 33.93 -3.49 13.81
N GLU A 96 32.68 -3.00 13.76
CA GLU A 96 31.62 -3.41 14.67
C GLU A 96 30.69 -4.47 14.05
N GLU A 97 30.19 -5.38 14.88
CA GLU A 97 29.16 -6.34 14.47
C GLU A 97 27.79 -5.65 14.39
N PHE A 98 27.03 -5.95 13.33
CA PHE A 98 25.68 -5.42 13.16
C PHE A 98 24.68 -6.22 13.98
N PHE A 99 24.20 -5.63 15.09
CA PHE A 99 23.27 -6.24 16.05
C PHE A 99 23.76 -7.59 16.62
N PRO A 100 24.84 -7.60 17.43
CA PRO A 100 25.32 -8.81 18.09
C PRO A 100 24.28 -9.37 19.08
N GLU A 101 24.29 -10.69 19.28
CA GLU A 101 23.53 -11.31 20.37
C GLU A 101 24.08 -10.84 21.74
N THR A 102 23.16 -10.57 22.68
CA THR A 102 23.48 -10.17 24.06
C THR A 102 23.63 -11.35 25.00
#